data_AF-A0A0M2NVI0-F1
#
_entry.id   AF-A0A0M2NVI0-F1
#
_cell.length_a   1.000
_cell.length_b   1.000
_cell.length_c   1.000
_cell.angle_alpha   90.00
_cell.angle_beta   90.00
_cell.angle_gamma   90.00
#
_symmetry.space_group_name_H-M   'P 1'
#
loop_
_entity.id
_entity.type
_entity.pdbx_description
1 polymer ?
#
loop_
_entity_poly.entity_id
_entity_poly.type
_entity_poly.pdbx_seq_one_letter_code
_entity_poly.pdbx_strand_id
1 'polypeptide(L)'
;MKEQFENSQLRNNSGLIMLDDTMSFDRLQVPTEVLNFLNSYKFSTQQVAKAFGLPMSKLGIETVNTSLKDSGIEYYRNTLYPIFSMMNAEIEEKLFAQAPYEVTLDYDVSRLVDSDPEIKLERVTQLWQKKIILLNEARAEFGYPPVEGGDEPMADLNTILLKDLAAYQNSKVQKNIDSLQKGGEPSGEQSD
;
A
#
# COMPACT_ATOMS: atom_id res chain seq x y z
N MET A 1 -56.70 -27.83 22.52
CA MET A 1 -56.27 -27.37 21.17
C MET A 1 -55.08 -26.43 21.21
N LYS A 2 -55.12 -25.28 21.91
CA LYS A 2 -53.96 -24.37 22.02
C LYS A 2 -52.69 -25.04 22.56
N GLU A 3 -52.85 -25.87 23.59
CA GLU A 3 -51.76 -26.60 24.26
C GLU A 3 -51.19 -27.76 23.42
N GLN A 4 -52.01 -28.38 22.56
CA GLN A 4 -51.56 -29.41 21.60
C GLN A 4 -50.82 -28.76 20.43
N PHE A 5 -51.30 -27.60 19.97
CA PHE A 5 -50.64 -26.81 18.93
C PHE A 5 -49.25 -26.32 19.37
N GLU A 6 -49.14 -25.83 20.61
CA GLU A 6 -47.88 -25.37 21.20
C GLU A 6 -46.87 -26.52 21.35
N ASN A 7 -47.31 -27.68 21.86
CA ASN A 7 -46.45 -28.85 22.02
C ASN A 7 -46.01 -29.49 20.69
N SER A 8 -46.83 -29.43 19.64
CA SER A 8 -46.48 -29.97 18.32
C SER A 8 -45.55 -29.06 17.51
N GLN A 9 -45.67 -27.74 17.62
CA GLN A 9 -44.81 -26.79 16.88
C GLN A 9 -43.43 -26.59 17.51
N LEU A 10 -43.34 -26.54 18.85
CA LEU A 10 -42.07 -26.22 19.52
C LEU A 10 -41.06 -27.39 19.51
N ARG A 11 -41.52 -28.64 19.32
CA ARG A 11 -40.65 -29.82 19.35
C ARG A 11 -40.29 -30.41 17.99
N ASN A 12 -41.08 -30.18 16.94
CA ASN A 12 -40.78 -30.72 15.61
C ASN A 12 -41.32 -29.78 14.51
N ASN A 13 -40.41 -29.25 13.69
CA ASN A 13 -40.70 -28.42 12.51
C ASN A 13 -41.46 -29.17 11.36
N SER A 14 -42.04 -30.33 11.67
CA SER A 14 -42.79 -31.19 10.76
C SER A 14 -43.94 -31.95 11.46
N GLY A 15 -44.45 -31.42 12.59
CA GLY A 15 -45.62 -31.99 13.26
C GLY A 15 -46.87 -31.91 12.39
N LEU A 16 -47.58 -33.05 12.24
CA LEU A 16 -48.88 -33.10 11.56
C LEU A 16 -49.92 -32.37 12.43
N ILE A 17 -50.43 -31.24 11.94
CA ILE A 17 -51.49 -30.49 12.61
C ILE A 17 -52.84 -31.03 12.11
N MET A 18 -53.61 -31.66 12.98
CA MET A 18 -55.01 -32.00 12.67
C MET A 18 -55.87 -30.76 12.94
N LEU A 19 -56.38 -30.14 11.88
CA LEU A 19 -57.35 -29.05 11.96
C LEU A 19 -58.76 -29.61 11.78
N ASP A 20 -59.72 -29.03 12.50
CA ASP A 20 -61.14 -29.27 12.28
C ASP A 20 -61.58 -28.65 10.94
N ASP A 21 -62.66 -29.15 10.33
CA ASP A 21 -63.10 -28.84 8.96
C ASP A 21 -63.49 -27.35 8.77
N THR A 22 -63.59 -26.60 9.87
CA THR A 22 -63.89 -25.16 9.91
C THR A 22 -62.65 -24.26 10.08
N MET A 23 -61.45 -24.82 10.18
CA MET A 23 -60.24 -24.08 10.54
C MET A 23 -59.18 -24.18 9.44
N SER A 24 -58.74 -23.03 8.91
CA SER A 24 -57.66 -22.94 7.92
C SER A 24 -56.32 -22.59 8.58
N PHE A 25 -55.25 -23.26 8.17
CA PHE A 25 -53.89 -22.97 8.61
C PHE A 25 -53.12 -22.25 7.50
N ASP A 26 -52.93 -20.94 7.66
CA ASP A 26 -52.07 -20.16 6.79
C ASP A 26 -50.70 -20.00 7.45
N ARG A 27 -49.65 -20.59 6.85
CA ARG A 27 -48.28 -20.31 7.25
C ARG A 27 -47.99 -18.84 6.93
N LEU A 28 -47.47 -18.09 7.89
CA LEU A 28 -46.91 -16.76 7.65
C LEU A 28 -45.83 -16.88 6.56
N GLN A 29 -46.16 -16.43 5.35
CA GLN A 29 -45.19 -16.32 4.26
C GLN A 29 -44.33 -15.11 4.55
N VAL A 30 -43.03 -15.32 4.76
CA VAL A 30 -42.09 -14.21 4.76
C VAL A 30 -42.16 -13.57 3.38
N PRO A 31 -42.48 -12.27 3.25
CA PRO A 31 -42.65 -11.64 1.95
C PRO A 31 -41.30 -11.55 1.24
N THR A 32 -41.06 -12.48 0.31
CA THR A 32 -39.88 -12.52 -0.56
C THR A 32 -39.70 -11.22 -1.36
N GLU A 33 -40.78 -10.48 -1.59
CA GLU A 33 -40.77 -9.15 -2.24
C GLU A 33 -39.89 -8.14 -1.51
N VAL A 34 -39.93 -8.11 -0.17
CA VAL A 34 -39.12 -7.17 0.62
C VAL A 34 -37.63 -7.52 0.49
N LEU A 35 -37.31 -8.82 0.42
CA LEU A 35 -35.94 -9.29 0.22
C LEU A 35 -35.42 -8.96 -1.18
N ASN A 36 -36.27 -9.16 -2.20
CA ASN A 36 -35.96 -8.79 -3.58
C ASN A 36 -35.78 -7.28 -3.74
N PHE A 37 -36.62 -6.47 -3.08
CA PHE A 37 -36.50 -5.02 -3.08
C PHE A 37 -35.18 -4.57 -2.45
N LEU A 38 -34.82 -5.10 -1.28
CA LEU A 38 -33.55 -4.77 -0.62
C LEU A 38 -32.32 -5.14 -1.47
N ASN A 39 -32.36 -6.30 -2.13
CA ASN A 39 -31.31 -6.71 -3.07
C ASN A 39 -31.24 -5.78 -4.29
N SER A 40 -32.37 -5.36 -4.84
CA SER A 40 -32.42 -4.42 -5.97
C SER A 40 -31.84 -3.04 -5.61
N TYR A 41 -32.10 -2.57 -4.39
CA TYR A 41 -31.58 -1.30 -3.88
C TYR A 41 -30.06 -1.34 -3.72
N LYS A 42 -29.52 -2.42 -3.13
CA LYS A 42 -28.08 -2.65 -3.05
C LYS A 42 -27.45 -2.66 -4.42
N PHE A 43 -28.01 -3.43 -5.37
CA PHE A 43 -27.53 -3.53 -6.75
C PHE A 43 -27.48 -2.16 -7.45
N SER A 44 -28.55 -1.36 -7.35
CA SER A 44 -28.58 0.00 -7.92
C SER A 44 -27.45 0.87 -7.38
N THR A 45 -27.21 0.83 -6.06
CA THR A 45 -26.11 1.57 -5.43
C THR A 45 -24.74 1.13 -5.96
N GLN A 46 -24.51 -0.18 -6.18
CA GLN A 46 -23.25 -0.66 -6.76
C GLN A 46 -23.05 -0.18 -8.20
N GLN A 47 -24.13 -0.08 -8.98
CA GLN A 47 -24.05 0.39 -10.36
C GLN A 47 -23.67 1.87 -10.43
N VAL A 48 -24.20 2.69 -9.52
CA VAL A 48 -23.79 4.10 -9.39
C VAL A 48 -22.33 4.19 -8.96
N ALA A 49 -21.93 3.39 -7.96
CA ALA A 49 -20.53 3.33 -7.50
C ALA A 49 -19.56 3.02 -8.65
N LYS A 50 -19.91 2.03 -9.47
CA LYS A 50 -19.15 1.61 -10.64
C LYS A 50 -19.02 2.71 -11.68
N ALA A 51 -20.08 3.49 -11.93
CA ALA A 51 -20.04 4.60 -12.87
C ALA A 51 -19.04 5.70 -12.46
N PHE A 52 -18.89 5.93 -11.15
CA PHE A 52 -17.93 6.89 -10.60
C PHE A 52 -16.56 6.28 -10.24
N GLY A 53 -16.37 4.98 -10.47
CA GLY A 53 -15.14 4.26 -10.11
C GLY A 53 -14.90 4.15 -8.59
N LEU A 54 -15.93 4.35 -7.77
CA LEU A 54 -15.83 4.33 -6.31
C LEU A 54 -15.79 2.90 -5.77
N PRO A 55 -14.85 2.55 -4.88
CA PRO A 55 -14.85 1.25 -4.24
C PRO A 55 -16.01 1.12 -3.26
N MET A 56 -16.64 -0.05 -3.26
CA MET A 56 -17.83 -0.37 -2.46
C MET A 56 -17.60 -0.24 -0.95
N SER A 57 -16.36 -0.48 -0.51
CA SER A 57 -15.93 -0.30 0.89
C SER A 57 -16.16 1.14 1.40
N LYS A 58 -16.06 2.15 0.53
CA LYS A 58 -16.28 3.56 0.90
C LYS A 58 -17.76 3.96 0.92
N LEU A 59 -18.65 3.14 0.38
CA LEU A 59 -20.10 3.37 0.35
C LEU A 59 -20.83 2.67 1.51
N GLY A 60 -20.09 2.17 2.51
CA GLY A 60 -20.67 1.50 3.68
C GLY A 60 -21.30 0.14 3.36
N ILE A 61 -21.07 -0.39 2.16
CA ILE A 61 -21.43 -1.76 1.81
C ILE A 61 -20.23 -2.62 2.21
N GLU A 62 -20.33 -3.28 3.37
CA GLU A 62 -19.26 -4.10 3.92
C GLU A 62 -18.81 -5.15 2.91
N THR A 63 -17.59 -4.99 2.40
CA THR A 63 -16.88 -6.05 1.69
C THR A 63 -16.14 -6.87 2.73
N VAL A 64 -16.58 -8.11 2.93
CA VAL A 64 -16.15 -8.99 4.04
C VAL A 64 -14.64 -9.30 4.05
N ASN A 65 -13.91 -8.99 2.96
CA ASN A 65 -12.55 -9.46 2.74
C ASN A 65 -11.56 -8.38 2.26
N THR A 66 -11.94 -7.10 2.21
CA THR A 66 -11.03 -6.05 1.70
C THR A 66 -10.39 -5.31 2.85
N SER A 67 -9.05 -5.28 2.88
CA SER A 67 -8.32 -4.42 3.82
C SER A 67 -8.69 -2.96 3.55
N LEU A 68 -8.90 -2.20 4.62
CA LEU A 68 -9.21 -0.77 4.53
C LEU A 68 -8.08 0.01 3.81
N LYS A 69 -6.84 -0.48 3.93
CA LYS A 69 -5.65 0.09 3.26
C LYS A 69 -5.71 -0.09 1.74
N ASP A 70 -5.98 -1.31 1.29
CA ASP A 70 -6.10 -1.63 -0.15
C ASP A 70 -7.27 -0.87 -0.78
N SER A 71 -8.39 -0.75 -0.04
CA SER A 71 -9.55 0.04 -0.47
C SER A 71 -9.24 1.53 -0.63
N GLY A 72 -8.32 2.06 0.17
CA GLY A 72 -7.85 3.46 0.07
C GLY A 72 -6.99 3.70 -1.17
N ILE A 73 -6.05 2.79 -1.45
CA ILE A 73 -5.20 2.84 -2.65
C ILE A 73 -6.06 2.68 -3.92
N GLU A 74 -7.02 1.76 -3.91
CA GLU A 74 -7.95 1.56 -5.01
C GLU A 74 -8.79 2.81 -5.30
N TYR A 75 -9.31 3.46 -4.26
CA TYR A 75 -10.03 4.73 -4.39
C TYR A 75 -9.18 5.82 -5.03
N TYR A 76 -7.93 5.96 -4.56
CA TYR A 76 -7.00 6.92 -5.10
C TYR A 76 -6.75 6.69 -6.60
N ARG A 77 -6.37 5.45 -6.95
CA ARG A 77 -5.99 5.09 -8.32
C ARG A 77 -7.16 5.16 -9.30
N ASN A 78 -8.35 4.72 -8.89
CA ASN A 78 -9.48 4.57 -9.80
C ASN A 78 -10.33 5.84 -9.93
N THR A 79 -10.45 6.64 -8.87
CA THR A 79 -11.31 7.83 -8.87
C THR A 79 -10.49 9.11 -8.85
N LEU A 80 -9.59 9.25 -7.88
CA LEU A 80 -8.98 10.55 -7.60
C LEU A 80 -7.91 10.92 -8.63
N TYR A 81 -7.06 9.95 -9.00
CA TYR A 81 -5.99 10.16 -9.97
C TYR A 81 -6.49 10.63 -11.35
N PRO A 82 -7.52 10.02 -11.96
CA PRO A 82 -8.09 10.52 -13.21
C PRO A 82 -8.63 11.96 -13.12
N ILE A 83 -9.30 12.31 -12.01
CA ILE A 83 -9.86 13.65 -11.80
C ILE A 83 -8.74 14.67 -11.69
N PHE A 84 -7.72 14.38 -10.89
CA PHE A 84 -6.55 15.23 -10.70
C PHE A 84 -5.75 15.40 -11.99
N SER A 85 -5.51 14.31 -12.72
CA SER A 85 -4.83 14.36 -14.01
C SER A 85 -5.58 15.22 -15.02
N MET A 86 -6.92 15.12 -15.08
CA MET A 86 -7.73 15.98 -15.94
C MET A 86 -7.64 17.45 -15.52
N MET A 87 -7.67 17.74 -14.22
CA MET A 87 -7.50 19.11 -13.72
C MET A 87 -6.11 19.68 -14.03
N ASN A 88 -5.05 18.90 -13.87
CA ASN A 88 -3.69 19.34 -14.20
C ASN A 88 -3.53 19.60 -15.68
N ALA A 89 -3.99 18.68 -16.54
CA ALA A 89 -3.94 18.89 -17.99
C ALA A 89 -4.68 20.17 -18.41
N GLU A 90 -5.84 20.46 -17.81
CA GLU A 90 -6.58 21.69 -18.06
C GLU A 90 -5.85 22.95 -17.58
N ILE A 91 -5.17 22.89 -16.43
CA ILE A 91 -4.38 24.01 -15.91
C ILE A 91 -3.12 24.23 -16.75
N GLU A 92 -2.43 23.16 -17.12
CA GLU A 92 -1.27 23.17 -18.02
C GLU A 92 -1.62 23.85 -19.34
N GLU A 93 -2.70 23.41 -19.98
CA GLU A 93 -3.14 23.98 -21.26
C GLU A 93 -3.59 25.43 -21.12
N LYS A 94 -4.36 25.79 -20.09
CA LYS A 94 -4.92 27.16 -19.98
C LYS A 94 -3.92 28.20 -19.48
N LEU A 95 -3.05 27.82 -18.55
CA LEU A 95 -2.17 28.76 -17.85
C LEU A 95 -0.75 28.75 -18.40
N PHE A 96 -0.28 27.59 -18.88
CA PHE A 96 1.12 27.40 -19.25
C PHE A 96 1.34 27.20 -20.76
N ALA A 97 0.30 27.13 -21.58
CA ALA A 97 0.47 27.01 -23.05
C ALA A 97 1.22 28.19 -23.70
N GLN A 98 1.25 29.38 -23.07
CA GLN A 98 2.02 30.54 -23.55
C GLN A 98 3.32 30.77 -22.77
N ALA A 99 3.63 29.92 -21.79
CA ALA A 99 4.85 30.04 -21.02
C ALA A 99 6.06 29.63 -21.89
N PRO A 100 7.20 30.35 -21.80
CA PRO A 100 8.42 30.00 -22.53
C PRO A 100 9.14 28.76 -21.99
N TYR A 101 8.58 28.09 -20.97
CA TYR A 101 9.10 26.90 -20.32
C TYR A 101 7.96 25.89 -20.12
N GLU A 102 8.28 24.60 -20.25
CA GLU A 102 7.36 23.50 -19.99
C GLU A 102 7.16 23.38 -18.47
N VAL A 103 5.94 23.63 -18.00
CA VAL A 103 5.55 23.46 -16.60
C VAL A 103 4.70 22.21 -16.52
N THR A 104 5.17 21.23 -15.75
CA THR A 104 4.39 20.06 -15.38
C THR A 104 3.87 20.23 -13.95
N LEU A 105 2.57 19.98 -13.78
CA LEU A 105 1.90 19.98 -12.49
C LEU A 105 1.65 18.55 -12.08
N ASP A 106 2.17 18.18 -10.90
CA ASP A 106 1.84 16.91 -10.27
C ASP A 106 1.30 17.16 -8.86
N TYR A 107 0.32 16.35 -8.46
CA TYR A 107 -0.26 16.44 -7.13
C TYR A 107 0.54 15.58 -6.16
N ASP A 108 0.93 16.19 -5.04
CA ASP A 108 1.55 15.44 -3.96
C ASP A 108 0.51 14.55 -3.26
N VAL A 109 0.57 13.26 -3.59
CA VAL A 109 -0.31 12.21 -3.05
C VAL A 109 0.44 11.32 -2.05
N SER A 110 1.69 11.67 -1.75
CA SER A 110 2.52 10.97 -0.77
C SER A 110 1.77 10.83 0.56
N ARG A 111 1.09 11.88 1.01
CA ARG A 111 0.26 11.86 2.24
C ARG A 111 -0.86 10.83 2.24
N LEU A 112 -1.45 10.54 1.08
CA LEU A 112 -2.56 9.59 0.99
C LEU A 112 -2.03 8.15 1.02
N VAL A 113 -0.88 7.91 0.39
CA VAL A 113 -0.18 6.62 0.38
C VAL A 113 0.52 6.34 1.71
N ASP A 114 1.10 7.38 2.33
CA ASP A 114 1.78 7.37 3.63
C ASP A 114 0.79 7.45 4.82
N SER A 115 -0.51 7.22 4.61
CA SER A 115 -1.51 7.25 5.68
C SER A 115 -1.16 6.30 6.84
N ASP A 116 -0.30 5.32 6.60
CA ASP A 116 0.25 4.44 7.62
C ASP A 116 1.75 4.72 7.86
N PRO A 117 2.14 5.09 9.10
CA PRO A 117 3.55 5.29 9.44
C PRO A 117 4.42 4.03 9.26
N GLU A 118 3.87 2.81 9.36
CA GLU A 118 4.62 1.57 9.13
C GLU A 118 4.98 1.40 7.66
N ILE A 119 4.02 1.63 6.76
CA ILE A 119 4.24 1.55 5.30
C ILE A 119 5.24 2.63 4.87
N LYS A 120 5.13 3.83 5.43
CA LYS A 120 6.09 4.92 5.19
C LYS A 120 7.50 4.52 5.66
N LEU A 121 7.62 3.95 6.86
CA LEU A 121 8.90 3.48 7.39
C LEU A 121 9.50 2.38 6.51
N GLU A 122 8.70 1.39 6.11
CA GLU A 122 9.17 0.31 5.25
C GLU A 122 9.62 0.84 3.88
N ARG A 123 8.82 1.70 3.23
CA ARG A 123 9.15 2.36 1.96
C ARG A 123 10.48 3.07 2.04
N VAL A 124 10.65 3.96 3.02
CA VAL A 124 11.87 4.77 3.17
C VAL A 124 13.07 3.88 3.54
N THR A 125 12.87 2.87 4.39
CA THR A 125 13.93 1.92 4.74
C THR A 125 14.38 1.10 3.53
N GLN A 126 13.44 0.63 2.70
CA GLN A 126 13.76 -0.10 1.46
C GLN A 126 14.48 0.79 0.46
N LEU A 127 14.06 2.05 0.30
CA LEU A 127 14.72 3.02 -0.57
C LEU A 127 16.15 3.31 -0.10
N TRP A 128 16.34 3.46 1.22
CA TRP A 128 17.66 3.64 1.83
C TRP A 128 18.55 2.41 1.66
N GLN A 129 18.03 1.20 1.92
CA GLN A 129 18.75 -0.06 1.72
C GLN A 129 19.16 -0.27 0.26
N LYS A 130 18.29 0.10 -0.68
CA LYS A 130 18.56 0.07 -2.13
C LYS A 130 19.45 1.22 -2.59
N LYS A 131 19.82 2.16 -1.70
CA LYS A 131 20.69 3.32 -1.97
C LYS A 131 20.15 4.24 -3.07
N ILE A 132 18.82 4.31 -3.17
CA ILE A 132 18.12 5.19 -4.11
C ILE A 132 18.05 6.61 -3.54
N ILE A 133 17.94 6.72 -2.21
CA ILE A 133 17.85 7.99 -1.48
C ILE A 133 19.04 8.15 -0.53
N LEU A 134 19.40 9.40 -0.26
CA LEU A 134 20.40 9.79 0.73
C LEU A 134 19.80 9.79 2.15
N LEU A 135 20.66 9.83 3.18
CA LEU A 135 20.20 9.80 4.57
C LEU A 135 19.41 11.07 4.89
N ASN A 136 19.85 12.22 4.38
CA ASN A 136 19.15 13.49 4.56
C ASN A 136 17.83 13.54 3.80
N GLU A 137 17.74 12.93 2.62
CA GLU A 137 16.47 12.79 1.87
C GLU A 137 15.48 11.90 2.62
N ALA A 138 15.95 10.75 3.14
CA ALA A 138 15.15 9.87 3.99
C ALA A 138 14.64 10.58 5.26
N ARG A 139 15.45 11.44 5.87
CA ARG A 139 15.08 12.23 7.05
C ARG A 139 14.11 13.36 6.72
N ALA A 140 14.27 13.99 5.56
CA ALA A 140 13.38 15.04 5.07
C ALA A 140 11.94 14.53 4.86
N GLU A 141 11.78 13.29 4.36
CA GLU A 141 10.47 12.63 4.21
C GLU A 141 9.70 12.50 5.54
N PHE A 142 10.40 12.43 6.66
CA PHE A 142 9.82 12.38 8.01
C PHE A 142 9.82 13.74 8.72
N GLY A 143 10.33 14.80 8.09
CA GLY A 143 10.44 16.14 8.68
C GLY A 143 11.53 16.26 9.75
N TYR A 144 12.50 15.35 9.78
CA TYR A 144 13.64 15.45 10.69
C TYR A 144 14.70 16.44 10.16
N PRO A 145 15.43 17.13 11.05
CA PRO A 145 16.52 18.01 10.62
C PRO A 145 17.65 17.19 9.95
N PRO A 146 18.32 17.78 8.94
CA PRO A 146 19.46 17.16 8.27
C PRO A 146 20.64 16.98 9.23
N VAL A 147 21.49 16.00 8.95
CA VAL A 147 22.68 15.67 9.74
C VAL A 147 23.93 15.84 8.86
N GLU A 148 25.01 16.30 9.47
CA GLU A 148 26.30 16.47 8.80
C GLU A 148 26.81 15.12 8.28
N GLY A 149 27.14 15.03 6.98
CA GLY A 149 27.52 13.79 6.30
C GLY A 149 26.35 12.94 5.78
N GLY A 150 25.10 13.40 5.91
CA GLY A 150 23.91 12.68 5.44
C GLY A 150 23.59 12.85 3.94
N ASP A 151 24.26 13.77 3.25
CA ASP A 151 24.15 14.01 1.80
C ASP A 151 25.17 13.19 0.99
N GLU A 152 26.02 12.43 1.67
CA GLU A 152 27.02 11.60 1.01
C GLU A 152 26.44 10.20 0.77
N PRO A 153 26.53 9.65 -0.47
CA PRO A 153 26.03 8.32 -0.77
C PRO A 153 26.83 7.29 0.02
N MET A 154 26.22 6.76 1.08
CA MET A 154 26.72 5.59 1.78
C MET A 154 26.49 4.39 0.87
N ALA A 155 27.54 3.65 0.57
CA ALA A 155 27.37 2.24 0.26
C ALA A 155 27.86 1.41 1.47
N ASP A 156 27.85 0.09 1.38
CA ASP A 156 28.02 -0.81 2.52
C ASP A 156 29.43 -1.42 2.46
N LEU A 157 30.10 -1.73 3.59
CA LEU A 157 31.53 -2.01 3.91
C LEU A 157 32.54 -2.45 2.81
N ASN A 158 32.07 -2.85 1.63
CA ASN A 158 32.65 -2.47 0.33
C ASN A 158 32.52 -0.96 -0.01
N THR A 159 32.19 -0.09 0.94
CA THR A 159 31.99 1.32 0.66
C THR A 159 32.42 2.21 1.81
N ILE A 160 33.68 2.51 1.71
CA ILE A 160 34.21 3.87 1.68
C ILE A 160 33.43 4.85 0.78
N LEU A 161 33.36 6.11 1.19
CA LEU A 161 32.98 7.22 0.32
C LEU A 161 33.65 7.11 -1.06
N LEU A 162 32.98 7.54 -2.14
CA LEU A 162 33.60 7.51 -3.48
C LEU A 162 34.98 8.18 -3.51
N LYS A 163 35.20 9.20 -2.67
CA LYS A 163 36.50 9.88 -2.50
C LYS A 163 37.55 8.98 -1.85
N ASP A 164 37.15 8.17 -0.89
CA ASP A 164 38.02 7.27 -0.14
C ASP A 164 38.20 5.90 -0.81
N LEU A 165 37.48 5.64 -1.91
CA LEU A 165 37.63 4.44 -2.72
C LEU A 165 38.99 4.34 -3.37
N ALA A 166 39.47 5.45 -3.93
CA ALA A 166 40.80 5.52 -4.49
C ALA A 166 41.88 5.26 -3.41
N ALA A 167 41.70 5.82 -2.21
CA ALA A 167 42.65 5.66 -1.10
C ALA A 167 42.66 4.23 -0.53
N TYR A 168 41.51 3.56 -0.45
CA TYR A 168 41.42 2.17 0.02
C TYR A 168 41.95 1.17 -1.00
N GLN A 169 41.67 1.38 -2.29
CA GLN A 169 42.26 0.55 -3.36
C GLN A 169 43.78 0.70 -3.37
N ASN A 170 44.30 1.93 -3.28
CA ASN A 170 45.73 2.19 -3.23
C ASN A 170 46.39 1.62 -1.97
N SER A 171 45.74 1.67 -0.81
CA SER A 171 46.28 1.06 0.42
C SER A 171 46.23 -0.47 0.43
N LYS A 172 45.26 -1.10 -0.23
CA LYS A 172 45.25 -2.56 -0.45
C LYS A 172 46.31 -3.01 -1.48
N VAL A 173 46.55 -2.21 -2.51
CA VAL A 173 47.62 -2.45 -3.50
C VAL A 173 48.98 -2.28 -2.82
N GLN A 174 49.18 -1.24 -2.02
CA GLN A 174 50.43 -1.02 -1.28
C GLN A 174 50.71 -2.11 -0.24
N LYS A 175 49.69 -2.58 0.49
CA LYS A 175 49.86 -3.70 1.44
C LYS A 175 50.24 -5.01 0.73
N ASN A 176 49.76 -5.24 -0.49
CA ASN A 176 50.19 -6.38 -1.30
C ASN A 176 51.64 -6.20 -1.79
N ILE A 177 52.02 -5.00 -2.25
CA ILE A 177 53.38 -4.69 -2.71
C ILE A 177 54.40 -4.80 -1.57
N ASP A 178 54.08 -4.31 -0.37
CA ASP A 178 54.94 -4.43 0.82
C ASP A 178 55.10 -5.88 1.28
N SER A 179 54.04 -6.70 1.15
CA SER A 179 54.11 -8.13 1.45
C SER A 179 54.94 -8.92 0.43
N LEU A 180 55.06 -8.43 -0.80
CA LEU A 180 55.92 -8.99 -1.85
C LEU A 180 57.39 -8.55 -1.71
N GLN A 181 57.67 -7.36 -1.16
CA GLN A 181 59.03 -6.88 -0.92
C GLN A 181 59.70 -7.48 0.33
N LYS A 182 58.93 -7.92 1.34
CA LYS A 182 59.48 -8.54 2.57
C LYS A 182 59.79 -10.04 2.47
N GLY A 183 59.50 -10.68 1.34
CA GLY A 183 59.68 -12.12 1.12
C GLY A 183 60.98 -12.53 0.43
N GLY A 184 61.91 -11.60 0.20
CA GLY A 184 63.13 -11.85 -0.56
C GLY A 184 64.39 -11.39 0.17
N GLU A 185 64.75 -12.02 1.28
CA GLU A 185 66.15 -12.01 1.72
C GLU A 185 66.92 -13.10 0.96
N PRO A 186 68.02 -12.74 0.27
CA PRO A 186 68.85 -13.70 -0.43
C PRO A 186 69.61 -14.57 0.57
N SER A 187 69.41 -15.87 0.47
CA SER A 187 70.29 -16.87 1.05
C SER A 187 71.67 -16.78 0.38
N GLY A 188 72.73 -16.49 1.16
CA GLY A 188 74.11 -16.71 0.70
C GLY A 188 75.19 -16.00 1.50
N GLU A 189 76.08 -16.82 2.08
CA GLU A 189 77.52 -16.60 2.29
C GLU A 189 77.98 -15.62 3.40
N GLN A 190 79.01 -15.87 4.21
CA GLN A 190 79.82 -17.04 4.57
C GLN A 190 80.81 -16.56 5.67
N SER A 191 81.23 -17.48 6.53
CA SER A 191 82.59 -17.60 7.14
C SER A 191 83.16 -16.61 8.18
N ASP A 192 83.83 -17.27 9.13
CA ASP A 192 84.83 -16.87 10.14
C ASP A 192 84.40 -16.21 11.45
#